data_AF-A0AAD8A979-F1
#
_entry.id   AF-A0AAD8A979-F1
#
_cell.length_a   1.000
_cell.length_b   1.000
_cell.length_c   1.000
_cell.angle_alpha   90.00
_cell.angle_beta   90.00
_cell.angle_gamma   90.00
#
_symmetry.space_group_name_H-M   'P 1'
#
loop_
_entity.id
_entity.type
_entity.pdbx_description
1 polymer ?
#
loop_
_entity_poly.entity_id
_entity_poly.type
_entity_poly.pdbx_seq_one_letter_code
_entity_poly.pdbx_strand_id
1 'polypeptide(L)' 'MLQYLPSIVQEVEGMEISHTSLELEATNEVFREGKMRLRCLATIFTLYRRSEEMEIVEDTPQIAPVMGPTAPHSLGTVTY' A
#
# COMPACT_ATOMS: atom_id res chain seq x y z
N MET A 1 -3.72 11.24 -9.58
CA MET A 1 -5.11 11.41 -10.09
C MET A 1 -5.87 10.09 -9.98
N LEU A 2 -7.09 10.08 -9.41
CA LEU A 2 -7.95 8.90 -9.32
C LEU A 2 -8.52 8.54 -10.70
N GLN A 3 -8.30 7.31 -11.17
CA GLN A 3 -8.89 6.84 -12.43
C GLN A 3 -9.84 5.67 -12.16
N TYR A 4 -11.10 5.83 -12.58
CA TYR A 4 -12.13 4.81 -12.47
C TYR A 4 -12.22 4.07 -13.80
N LEU A 5 -12.01 2.76 -13.76
CA LEU A 5 -12.15 1.91 -14.94
C LEU A 5 -13.58 1.35 -15.03
N PRO A 6 -14.08 1.09 -16.24
CA PRO A 6 -15.42 0.54 -16.42
C PRO A 6 -15.56 -0.77 -15.67
N SER A 7 -16.73 -0.95 -15.03
CA SER A 7 -17.01 -2.17 -14.28
C SER A 7 -17.40 -3.29 -15.24
N ILE A 8 -16.80 -4.46 -15.07
CA ILE A 8 -17.15 -5.66 -15.84
C ILE A 8 -18.27 -6.37 -15.09
N VAL A 9 -19.38 -6.61 -15.77
CA VAL A 9 -20.52 -7.34 -15.23
C VAL A 9 -20.47 -8.77 -15.75
N GLN A 10 -20.46 -9.73 -14.84
CA GLN A 10 -20.50 -11.16 -15.15
C GLN A 10 -21.70 -11.81 -14.48
N GLU A 11 -22.43 -12.64 -15.21
CA GLU A 11 -23.49 -13.49 -14.65
C GLU A 11 -22.90 -14.86 -14.31
N VAL A 12 -22.96 -15.25 -13.04
CA VAL A 12 -22.50 -16.55 -12.53
C VAL A 12 -23.63 -17.17 -11.73
N GLU A 13 -24.14 -18.33 -12.16
CA GLU A 13 -25.22 -19.07 -11.49
C GLU A 13 -26.49 -18.23 -11.21
N GLY A 14 -26.81 -17.27 -12.08
CA GLY A 14 -27.95 -16.35 -11.91
C GLY A 14 -27.69 -15.19 -10.95
N MET A 15 -26.45 -14.99 -10.51
CA MET A 15 -25.99 -13.83 -9.76
C MET A 15 -25.17 -12.89 -10.66
N GLU A 16 -25.55 -11.62 -10.65
CA GLU A 16 -24.78 -10.56 -11.31
C GLU A 16 -23.61 -10.13 -10.40
N ILE A 17 -22.40 -10.24 -10.92
CA ILE A 17 -21.15 -9.86 -10.24
C ILE A 17 -20.54 -8.68 -10.99
N SER A 18 -20.37 -7.55 -10.29
CA SER A 18 -19.67 -6.39 -10.83
C SER A 18 -18.22 -6.35 -10.34
N HIS A 19 -17.27 -6.39 -11.25
CA HIS A 19 -15.86 -6.18 -10.98
C HIS A 19 -15.49 -4.73 -11.30
N THR A 20 -14.96 -4.01 -10.31
CA THR A 20 -14.47 -2.64 -10.48
C THR A 20 -12.97 -2.59 -10.21
N SER A 21 -12.22 -1.96 -11.12
CA SER A 21 -10.80 -1.69 -10.94
C SER A 21 -10.57 -0.23 -10.58
N LEU A 22 -9.70 0.01 -9.61
CA LEU A 22 -9.32 1.33 -9.13
C LEU A 22 -7.81 1.51 -9.26
N GLU A 23 -7.40 2.55 -9.99
CA GLU A 23 -6.00 2.94 -10.11
C GLU A 23 -5.77 4.27 -9.41
N LEU A 24 -4.73 4.28 -8.58
CA LEU A 24 -4.34 5.37 -7.70
C LEU A 24 -2.84 5.59 -7.83
N GLU A 25 -2.44 6.86 -7.89
CA GLU A 25 -1.04 7.22 -7.74
C GLU A 25 -0.65 7.14 -6.26
N ALA A 26 0.42 6.42 -5.95
CA ALA A 26 0.95 6.33 -4.60
C ALA A 26 1.63 7.66 -4.23
N THR A 27 0.90 8.53 -3.55
CA THR A 27 1.40 9.80 -3.02
C THR A 27 1.33 9.81 -1.50
N ASN A 28 2.14 10.65 -0.85
CA ASN A 28 2.10 10.84 0.61
C ASN A 28 0.73 11.30 1.14
N GLU A 29 -0.11 11.90 0.28
CA GLU A 29 -1.47 12.29 0.65
C GLU A 29 -2.41 11.09 0.75
N VAL A 30 -2.18 10.07 -0.10
CA VAL A 30 -2.96 8.83 -0.18
C VAL A 30 -2.45 7.80 0.83
N PHE A 31 -1.13 7.67 0.98
CA PHE A 31 -0.46 6.81 1.96
C PHE A 31 0.01 7.63 3.15
N ARG A 32 -0.92 7.94 4.07
CA ARG A 32 -0.57 8.64 5.31
C ARG A 32 0.22 7.69 6.21
N GLU A 33 1.43 8.11 6.61
CA GLU A 33 2.32 7.29 7.43
C GLU A 33 2.64 5.92 6.78
N GLY A 34 2.72 5.89 5.43
CA GLY A 34 2.96 4.65 4.68
C GLY A 34 1.77 3.70 4.64
N LYS A 35 0.56 4.17 4.99
CA LYS A 35 -0.66 3.35 5.04
C LYS A 35 -1.81 3.98 4.29
N MET A 36 -2.57 3.15 3.60
CA MET A 36 -3.83 3.51 2.95
C MET A 36 -4.94 2.56 3.39
N ARG A 37 -6.11 3.09 3.76
CA ARG A 37 -7.31 2.29 4.05
C ARG A 37 -8.27 2.32 2.87
N LEU A 38 -8.56 1.15 2.30
CA LEU A 38 -9.51 0.98 1.22
C LEU A 38 -10.80 0.36 1.78
N ARG A 39 -11.94 1.00 1.52
CA ARG A 39 -13.27 0.49 1.90
C ARG A 39 -14.13 0.25 0.67
N CYS A 40 -14.53 -0.99 0.46
CA CYS A 40 -15.56 -1.34 -0.51
C CYS A 40 -16.92 -1.30 0.16
N LEU A 41 -17.90 -0.66 -0.48
CA LEU A 41 -19.24 -0.49 0.04
C LEU A 41 -20.28 -0.90 -1.01
N ALA A 42 -21.04 -1.94 -0.71
CA ALA A 42 -22.19 -2.37 -1.49
C ALA A 42 -23.48 -1.94 -0.80
N THR A 43 -24.37 -1.29 -1.54
CA THR A 43 -25.67 -0.81 -1.05
C THR A 43 -26.79 -1.24 -1.98
N ILE A 44 -27.85 -1.84 -1.42
CA ILE A 44 -29.12 -2.08 -2.10
C ILE A 44 -30.16 -1.17 -1.45
N PHE A 45 -30.47 -0.05 -2.13
CA PHE A 45 -31.28 1.04 -1.59
C PHE A 45 -30.80 1.48 -0.19
N THR A 46 -31.73 1.69 0.73
CA THR A 46 -31.48 2.05 2.13
C THR A 46 -31.49 0.84 3.06
N LEU A 47 -31.83 -0.36 2.55
CA LEU A 47 -32.16 -1.53 3.36
C LEU A 47 -30.96 -2.44 3.60
N TYR A 48 -30.11 -2.64 2.59
CA TYR A 48 -28.95 -3.52 2.72
C TYR A 48 -27.68 -2.76 2.44
N ARG A 49 -26.76 -2.87 3.40
CA ARG A 49 -25.42 -2.30 3.33
C ARG A 49 -24.42 -3.33 3.79
N ARG A 50 -23.47 -3.66 2.92
CA ARG A 50 -22.31 -4.48 3.26
C ARG A 50 -21.06 -3.68 2.93
N SER A 51 -20.10 -3.68 3.84
CA SER A 51 -18.79 -3.10 3.54
C SER A 51 -17.68 -3.98 4.04
N GLU A 52 -16.59 -3.94 3.30
CA GLU A 52 -15.33 -4.57 3.66
C GLU A 52 -14.24 -3.51 3.61
N GLU A 53 -13.25 -3.65 4.48
CA GLU A 53 -12.14 -2.71 4.59
C GLU A 53 -10.82 -3.45 4.63
N MET A 54 -9.81 -2.90 3.95
CA MET A 54 -8.47 -3.43 3.89
C MET A 54 -7.44 -2.31 4.07
N GLU A 55 -6.41 -2.57 4.88
CA GLU A 55 -5.25 -1.70 5.01
C GLU A 55 -4.18 -2.15 4.01
N ILE A 56 -3.67 -1.21 3.23
CA ILE A 56 -2.59 -1.38 2.28
C ILE A 56 -1.39 -0.61 2.82
N VAL A 57 -0.26 -1.29 2.94
CA VAL A 57 0.99 -0.72 3.45
C VAL A 57 1.91 -0.47 2.26
N GLU A 58 2.55 0.69 2.23
CA GLU A 58 3.57 1.03 1.24
C GLU A 58 4.75 0.06 1.34
N ASP A 59 5.25 -0.40 0.21
CA ASP A 59 6.44 -1.25 0.15
C ASP A 59 7.69 -0.40 0.36
N THR A 60 7.95 0.01 1.60
CA THR A 60 9.17 0.74 1.95
C THR A 60 10.35 -0.24 1.98
N PRO A 61 11.37 -0.07 1.11
CA PRO A 61 12.55 -0.91 1.16
C PRO A 61 13.27 -0.66 2.49
N GLN A 62 13.42 -1.72 3.29
CA GLN A 62 14.22 -1.63 4.51
C GLN A 62 15.68 -1.42 4.13
N ILE A 63 16.20 -0.22 4.36
CA ILE A 63 17.61 0.09 4.17
C ILE A 63 18.38 -0.75 5.20
N ALA A 64 19.06 -1.79 4.74
CA ALA A 64 19.94 -2.56 5.60
C ALA A 64 21.03 -1.63 6.16
N PRO A 65 21.38 -1.72 7.46
CA PRO A 65 22.51 -0.97 7.99
C PRO A 65 23.77 -1.34 7.21
N VAL A 66 24.35 -0.37 6.50
CA VAL A 66 25.68 -0.54 5.89
C VAL A 66 26.67 -0.58 7.05
N MET A 67 27.08 -1.78 7.45
CA MET A 67 28.22 -1.93 8.37
C MET A 67 29.48 -1.49 7.64
N GLY A 68 29.81 -0.19 7.74
CA GLY A 68 31.12 0.32 7.36
C GLY A 68 32.17 -0.15 8.39
N PRO A 69 33.36 -0.60 7.97
CA PRO A 69 34.42 -0.97 8.90
C PRO A 69 34.88 0.27 9.67
N THR A 70 34.49 0.39 10.94
CA THR A 70 35.04 1.36 11.90
C THR A 70 36.24 0.72 12.60
N ALA A 71 37.36 0.59 11.88
CA ALA A 71 38.64 0.33 12.52
C ALA A 71 39.30 1.69 12.82
N PRO A 72 39.51 2.07 14.09
CA PRO A 72 40.34 3.24 14.39
C PRO A 72 41.79 2.91 14.01
N HIS A 73 42.38 3.74 13.15
CA HIS A 73 43.81 3.71 12.88
C HIS A 73 44.57 3.97 14.19
N SER A 74 45.23 2.95 14.75
CA SER A 74 46.18 3.12 15.83
C SER A 74 47.45 3.80 15.30
N LEU A 75 47.49 5.13 15.39
CA LEU A 75 48.72 5.92 15.33
C LEU A 75 49.53 5.67 16.61
N GLY A 76 50.22 4.53 16.64
CA GLY A 76 51.25 4.22 17.62
C GLY A 76 52.52 5.00 17.28
N THR A 77 52.82 5.96 18.14
CA THR A 77 53.93 6.92 18.06
C THR A 77 55.28 6.21 18.09
N VAL A 78 56.22 6.68 17.26
CA VAL A 78 57.64 6.32 17.29
C VAL A 78 58.25 6.75 18.64
N THR A 79 58.97 5.84 19.29
CA THR A 79 59.94 6.20 20.34
C THR A 79 61.28 5.51 20.09
N TYR A 80 62.31 6.34 20.20
CA TYR A 80 63.76 6.23 19.98
C TYR A 80 64.44 4.86 20.12
#